data_AF-A0A932TU15-F1
#
_entry.id   AF-A0A932TU15-F1
#
_cell.length_a   1.000
_cell.length_b   1.000
_cell.length_c   1.000
_cell.angle_alpha   90.00
_cell.angle_beta   90.00
_cell.angle_gamma   90.00
#
_symmetry.space_group_name_H-M   'P 1'
#
loop_
_entity.id
_entity.type
_entity.pdbx_description
1 polymer ?
#
loop_
_entity_poly.entity_id
_entity_poly.type
_entity_poly.pdbx_seq_one_letter_code
_entity_poly.pdbx_strand_id
1 'polypeptide(L)'
;MARFKRGDRVAIVERETTTADRKSGRYYPHLSGLRGVVDQVYAEEEEVCVEVDLESLPPEFMRRHQRIEEQARQRWLESLSEQERRSLSSEQKALRLKYTVLVASGDLAPEGRRARPPAGSGAVAEARRSEAAAPPPEAPPGDQPAAGRERRPSETDLAAQEAAYLEELVRRSRRERA
;
A
#
# COMPACT_ATOMS: atom_id res chain seq x y z
N MET A 1 17.80 16.72 -14.52
CA MET A 1 16.69 17.05 -15.45
C MET A 1 15.51 16.15 -15.09
N ALA A 2 14.30 16.70 -14.91
CA ALA A 2 13.15 15.90 -14.52
C ALA A 2 12.81 14.87 -15.63
N ARG A 3 12.93 13.58 -15.29
CA ARG A 3 12.66 12.46 -16.22
C ARG A 3 11.21 12.36 -16.66
N PHE A 4 10.28 12.89 -15.87
CA PHE A 4 8.83 12.80 -16.08
C PHE A 4 8.17 14.17 -15.98
N LYS A 5 7.07 14.36 -16.71
CA LYS A 5 6.24 15.56 -16.68
C LYS A 5 4.82 15.22 -16.19
N ARG A 6 4.12 16.23 -15.69
CA ARG A 6 2.70 16.11 -15.34
C ARG A 6 1.89 15.64 -16.55
N GLY A 7 1.05 14.64 -16.37
CA GLY A 7 0.22 14.04 -17.41
C GLY A 7 0.87 12.86 -18.15
N ASP A 8 2.13 12.53 -17.86
CA ASP A 8 2.76 11.35 -18.47
C ASP A 8 2.17 10.05 -17.90
N ARG A 9 1.97 9.07 -18.79
CA ARG A 9 1.57 7.70 -18.41
C ARG A 9 2.79 6.94 -17.94
N VAL A 10 2.69 6.39 -16.74
CA VAL A 10 3.80 5.68 -16.09
C VAL A 10 3.31 4.38 -15.48
N ALA A 11 4.22 3.41 -15.41
CA ALA A 11 4.05 2.17 -14.69
C ALA A 11 5.14 2.04 -13.62
N ILE A 12 4.77 1.52 -12.45
CA ILE A 12 5.71 1.27 -11.37
C ILE A 12 6.48 -0.01 -11.69
N VAL A 13 7.80 0.08 -11.78
CA VAL A 13 8.68 -1.03 -12.13
C VAL A 13 8.81 -1.99 -10.96
N GLU A 14 8.78 -3.29 -11.27
CA GLU A 14 9.11 -4.32 -10.30
C GLU A 14 10.63 -4.39 -10.11
N ARG A 15 11.07 -4.07 -8.89
CA ARG A 15 12.45 -4.26 -8.43
C ARG A 15 12.51 -4.98 -7.08
N GLU A 16 13.69 -5.52 -6.78
CA GLU A 16 13.98 -6.10 -5.48
C GLU A 16 14.04 -5.01 -4.41
N THR A 17 13.46 -5.27 -3.22
CA THR A 17 13.43 -4.28 -2.15
C THR A 17 14.80 -4.17 -1.49
N THR A 18 15.41 -3.00 -1.57
CA THR A 18 16.69 -2.76 -0.88
C THR A 18 16.44 -2.41 0.60
N THR A 19 17.44 -2.60 1.47
CA THR A 19 17.38 -2.19 2.89
C THR A 19 17.12 -0.69 3.05
N ALA A 20 17.60 0.14 2.11
CA ALA A 20 17.33 1.57 2.03
C ALA A 20 15.84 1.88 1.73
N ASP A 21 15.18 1.07 0.91
CA ASP A 21 13.75 1.22 0.59
C ASP A 21 12.87 0.90 1.80
N ARG A 22 13.22 -0.16 2.55
CA ARG A 22 12.51 -0.52 3.79
C ARG A 22 12.59 0.59 4.84
N LYS A 23 13.68 1.34 4.87
CA LYS A 23 13.90 2.44 5.83
C LYS A 23 13.28 3.76 5.36
N SER A 24 13.29 4.03 4.06
CA SER A 24 12.77 5.27 3.47
C SER A 24 11.27 5.22 3.16
N GLY A 25 10.68 4.02 3.02
CA GLY A 25 9.28 3.87 2.62
C GLY A 25 9.01 4.31 1.18
N ARG A 26 10.05 4.42 0.34
CA ARG A 26 9.94 4.97 -1.02
C ARG A 26 9.56 3.95 -2.09
N TYR A 27 9.72 2.67 -1.80
CA TYR A 27 9.34 1.59 -2.70
C TYR A 27 8.61 0.49 -1.95
N TYR A 28 7.45 0.12 -2.49
CA TYR A 28 6.60 -0.94 -1.97
C TYR A 28 6.36 -1.98 -3.05
N PRO A 29 6.81 -3.23 -2.87
CA PRO A 29 6.65 -4.29 -3.88
C PRO A 29 5.20 -4.52 -4.29
N HIS A 30 4.25 -4.38 -3.36
CA HIS A 30 2.82 -4.57 -3.64
C HIS A 30 2.21 -3.47 -4.53
N LEU A 31 2.95 -2.38 -4.77
CA LEU A 31 2.58 -1.31 -5.70
C LEU A 31 3.27 -1.46 -7.06
N SER A 32 4.15 -2.45 -7.23
CA SER A 32 4.77 -2.75 -8.52
C SER A 32 3.72 -3.23 -9.53
N GLY A 33 3.93 -2.91 -10.80
CA GLY A 33 3.02 -3.26 -11.89
C GLY A 33 1.75 -2.39 -11.98
N LEU A 34 1.51 -1.50 -11.00
CA LEU A 34 0.44 -0.52 -11.07
C LEU A 34 0.73 0.52 -12.15
N ARG A 35 -0.35 0.99 -12.79
CA ARG A 35 -0.30 1.96 -13.89
C ARG A 35 -1.04 3.21 -13.48
N GLY A 36 -0.61 4.33 -14.03
CA GLY A 36 -1.21 5.60 -13.68
C GLY A 36 -0.71 6.77 -14.50
N VAL A 37 -1.09 7.96 -14.05
CA VAL A 37 -0.73 9.23 -14.63
C VAL A 37 0.01 10.06 -13.59
N VAL A 38 1.08 10.74 -14.01
CA VAL A 38 1.79 11.68 -13.13
C VAL A 38 0.91 12.89 -12.85
N ASP A 39 0.54 13.11 -11.58
CA ASP A 39 -0.20 14.29 -11.15
C ASP A 39 0.75 15.44 -10.77
N GLN A 40 1.79 15.15 -9.99
CA GLN A 40 2.76 16.16 -9.54
C GLN A 40 4.18 15.57 -9.46
N VAL A 41 5.19 16.40 -9.74
CA VAL A 41 6.61 16.03 -9.66
C VAL A 41 7.28 16.92 -8.62
N TYR A 42 7.93 16.32 -7.63
CA TYR A 42 8.70 16.99 -6.59
C TYR A 42 10.18 16.92 -6.95
N ALA A 43 10.68 17.98 -7.61
CA ALA A 43 12.01 17.99 -8.21
C ALA A 43 13.17 17.96 -7.20
N GLU A 44 12.96 18.43 -5.98
CA GLU A 44 14.00 18.51 -4.93
C GLU A 44 14.34 17.15 -4.35
N GLU A 45 13.34 16.28 -4.21
CA GLU A 45 13.46 14.95 -3.56
C GLU A 45 13.46 13.79 -4.56
N GLU A 46 13.38 14.10 -5.86
CA GLU A 46 13.23 13.13 -6.95
C GLU A 46 11.99 12.22 -6.81
N GLU A 47 10.95 12.72 -6.16
CA GLU A 47 9.69 12.01 -5.90
C GLU A 47 8.60 12.42 -6.90
N VAL A 48 7.77 11.46 -7.29
CA VAL A 48 6.73 11.63 -8.29
C VAL A 48 5.41 11.11 -7.73
N CYS A 49 4.40 11.97 -7.80
CA CYS A 49 3.05 11.69 -7.37
C CYS A 49 2.27 11.11 -8.56
N VAL A 50 1.87 9.85 -8.46
CA VAL A 50 1.18 9.11 -9.52
C VAL A 50 -0.26 8.84 -9.08
N GLU A 51 -1.22 9.31 -9.87
CA GLU A 51 -2.62 8.92 -9.77
C GLU A 51 -2.76 7.55 -10.43
N VAL A 52 -3.03 6.52 -9.63
CA VAL A 52 -3.12 5.12 -10.07
C VAL A 52 -4.48 4.85 -10.70
N ASP A 53 -4.49 4.15 -11.83
CA ASP A 53 -5.70 3.65 -12.46
C ASP A 53 -6.31 2.54 -11.60
N LEU A 54 -7.57 2.71 -11.18
CA LEU A 54 -8.28 1.74 -10.32
C LEU A 54 -8.38 0.34 -10.93
N GLU A 55 -8.36 0.23 -12.26
CA GLU A 55 -8.37 -1.03 -13.01
C GLU A 55 -7.06 -1.82 -12.85
N SER A 56 -5.95 -1.14 -12.54
CA SER A 56 -4.65 -1.77 -12.30
C SER A 56 -4.50 -2.28 -10.87
N LEU A 57 -5.37 -1.86 -9.94
CA LEU A 57 -5.31 -2.26 -8.54
C LEU A 57 -5.72 -3.72 -8.37
N PRO A 58 -5.03 -4.48 -7.50
CA PRO A 58 -5.50 -5.79 -7.11
C PRO A 58 -6.88 -5.71 -6.44
N PRO A 59 -7.70 -6.76 -6.55
CA PRO A 59 -9.11 -6.73 -6.13
C PRO A 59 -9.27 -6.44 -4.63
N GLU A 60 -8.29 -6.78 -3.80
CA GLU A 60 -8.32 -6.47 -2.37
C GLU A 60 -8.19 -4.98 -2.08
N PHE A 61 -7.23 -4.32 -2.74
CA PHE A 61 -7.02 -2.88 -2.63
C PHE A 61 -8.19 -2.10 -3.21
N MET A 62 -8.75 -2.57 -4.32
CA MET A 62 -9.97 -1.99 -4.91
C MET A 62 -11.15 -2.03 -3.93
N ARG A 63 -11.41 -3.17 -3.28
CA ARG A 63 -12.47 -3.29 -2.25
C ARG A 63 -12.23 -2.35 -1.07
N ARG A 64 -10.98 -2.23 -0.62
CA ARG A 64 -10.61 -1.31 0.47
C ARG A 64 -10.83 0.14 0.07
N HIS A 65 -10.44 0.52 -1.15
CA HIS A 65 -10.65 1.87 -1.69
C HIS A 65 -12.14 2.22 -1.75
N GLN A 66 -12.96 1.33 -2.31
CA GLN A 66 -14.42 1.51 -2.37
C GLN A 66 -15.05 1.67 -0.99
N ARG A 67 -14.61 0.85 -0.01
CA ARG A 67 -15.09 0.96 1.38
C ARG A 67 -14.73 2.31 2.00
N ILE A 68 -13.51 2.80 1.78
CA ILE A 68 -13.06 4.09 2.31
C ILE A 68 -13.84 5.23 1.63
N GLU A 69 -14.04 5.15 0.31
CA GLU A 69 -14.83 6.11 -0.45
C GLU A 69 -16.27 6.18 0.04
N GLU A 70 -16.90 5.04 0.28
CA GLU A 70 -18.26 4.99 0.83
C GLU A 70 -18.35 5.56 2.25
N GLN A 71 -17.38 5.24 3.12
CA GLN A 71 -17.31 5.80 4.46
C GLN A 71 -17.08 7.32 4.45
N ALA A 72 -16.20 7.80 3.58
CA ALA A 72 -15.94 9.23 3.40
C ALA A 72 -17.18 9.94 2.87
N ARG A 73 -17.86 9.35 1.88
CA ARG A 73 -19.13 9.86 1.34
C ARG A 73 -20.19 9.92 2.43
N GLN A 74 -20.34 8.87 3.22
CA GLN A 74 -21.34 8.82 4.28
C GLN A 74 -21.07 9.88 5.35
N ARG A 75 -19.82 10.00 5.83
CA ARG A 75 -19.42 11.04 6.79
C ARG A 75 -19.63 12.45 6.25
N TRP A 76 -19.31 12.66 4.96
CA TRP A 76 -19.52 13.94 4.31
C TRP A 76 -21.01 14.28 4.22
N LEU A 77 -21.86 13.34 3.78
CA LEU A 77 -23.30 13.54 3.76
C LEU A 77 -23.85 13.82 5.17
N GLU A 78 -23.39 13.07 6.18
CA GLU A 78 -23.77 13.27 7.58
C GLU A 78 -23.39 14.66 8.11
N SER A 79 -22.28 15.23 7.64
CA SER A 79 -21.85 16.59 8.01
C SER A 79 -22.70 17.71 7.40
N LEU A 80 -23.44 17.42 6.32
CA LEU A 80 -24.32 18.40 5.66
C LEU A 80 -25.66 18.50 6.39
N SER A 81 -26.26 19.69 6.39
CA SER A 81 -27.62 19.91 6.88
C SER A 81 -28.67 19.28 5.95
N GLU A 82 -29.87 19.01 6.46
CA GLU A 82 -30.99 18.45 5.68
C GLU A 82 -31.37 19.30 4.45
N GLN A 83 -31.19 20.63 4.53
CA GLN A 83 -31.47 21.54 3.42
C GLN A 83 -30.39 21.42 2.32
N GLU A 84 -29.13 21.29 2.68
CA GLU A 84 -28.01 21.11 1.74
C GLU A 84 -28.07 19.73 1.06
N ARG A 85 -28.40 18.68 1.82
CA ARG A 85 -28.57 17.32 1.27
C ARG A 85 -29.67 17.25 0.21
N ARG A 86 -30.75 18.03 0.36
CA ARG A 86 -31.86 18.08 -0.61
C ARG A 86 -31.53 18.92 -1.83
N SER A 87 -30.67 19.93 -1.68
CA SER A 87 -30.21 20.78 -2.79
C SER A 87 -29.23 20.05 -3.72
N LEU A 88 -28.45 19.09 -3.20
CA LEU A 88 -27.47 18.35 -3.99
C LEU A 88 -28.10 17.26 -4.86
N SER A 89 -27.74 17.28 -6.15
CA SER A 89 -28.05 16.21 -7.10
C SER A 89 -27.27 14.92 -6.81
N SER A 90 -27.73 13.80 -7.35
CA SER A 90 -27.08 12.49 -7.18
C SER A 90 -25.63 12.47 -7.68
N GLU A 91 -25.32 13.25 -8.71
CA GLU A 91 -23.96 13.38 -9.26
C GLU A 91 -23.06 14.19 -8.33
N GLN A 92 -23.58 15.26 -7.73
CA GLN A 92 -22.84 16.04 -6.73
C GLN A 92 -22.63 15.26 -5.43
N LYS A 93 -23.52 14.30 -5.13
CA LYS A 93 -23.37 13.37 -4.00
C LYS A 93 -22.33 12.27 -4.26
N ALA A 94 -21.90 12.09 -5.50
CA ALA A 94 -20.88 11.10 -5.87
C ALA A 94 -19.49 11.63 -5.50
N LEU A 95 -19.08 11.40 -4.25
CA LEU A 95 -17.71 11.62 -3.82
C LEU A 95 -16.83 10.51 -4.41
N ARG A 96 -15.88 10.87 -5.27
CA ARG A 96 -14.87 9.93 -5.81
C ARG A 96 -13.51 10.24 -5.22
N LEU A 97 -12.87 9.23 -4.62
CA LEU A 97 -11.53 9.38 -4.10
C LEU A 97 -10.50 8.98 -5.15
N LYS A 98 -9.48 9.80 -5.32
CA LYS A 98 -8.32 9.48 -6.14
C LYS A 98 -7.36 8.60 -5.34
N TYR A 99 -6.84 7.54 -5.97
CA TYR A 99 -5.81 6.71 -5.38
C TYR A 99 -4.45 7.20 -5.87
N THR A 100 -3.77 7.99 -5.04
CA THR A 100 -2.49 8.61 -5.40
C THR A 100 -1.37 8.03 -4.57
N VAL A 101 -0.24 7.71 -5.21
CA VAL A 101 0.94 7.13 -4.58
C VAL A 101 2.15 8.02 -4.88
N LEU A 102 2.99 8.22 -3.87
CA LEU A 102 4.28 8.89 -4.01
C LEU A 102 5.37 7.83 -4.22
N VAL A 103 6.12 7.93 -5.30
CA VAL A 103 7.18 6.99 -5.67
C VAL A 103 8.43 7.72 -6.14
N ALA A 104 9.59 7.08 -6.00
CA ALA A 104 10.84 7.63 -6.51
C ALA A 104 10.86 7.63 -8.05
N SER A 105 11.44 8.67 -8.65
CA SER A 105 11.55 8.79 -10.12
C SER A 105 12.38 7.67 -10.77
N GLY A 106 13.25 7.00 -10.00
CA GLY A 106 14.01 5.84 -10.48
C GLY A 106 13.16 4.58 -10.71
N ASP A 107 11.99 4.49 -10.08
CA ASP A 107 11.12 3.30 -10.08
C ASP A 107 9.96 3.40 -11.07
N LEU A 108 9.96 4.46 -11.87
CA LEU A 108 8.96 4.70 -12.89
C LEU A 108 9.50 4.32 -14.27
N ALA A 109 8.71 3.55 -15.01
CA ALA A 109 8.90 3.35 -16.42
C ALA A 109 7.83 4.15 -17.19
N PRO A 110 8.21 4.90 -18.25
CA PRO A 110 7.22 5.49 -19.14
C PRO A 110 6.48 4.36 -19.85
N GLU A 111 5.18 4.26 -19.65
CA GLU A 111 4.34 3.35 -20.43
C GLU A 111 4.15 4.03 -21.79
N GLY A 112 4.97 3.61 -22.77
CA GLY A 112 4.98 4.20 -24.12
C GLY A 112 3.56 4.40 -24.63
N ARG A 113 3.25 5.63 -25.09
CA ARG A 113 1.91 6.11 -25.48
C ARG A 113 1.04 4.99 -26.07
N ARG A 114 0.24 4.33 -25.22
CA ARG A 114 -0.86 3.53 -25.72
C ARG A 114 -1.95 4.52 -26.08
N ALA A 115 -2.13 4.72 -27.38
CA ALA A 115 -3.24 5.50 -27.91
C ALA A 115 -4.53 4.99 -27.25
N ARG A 116 -5.28 5.92 -26.66
CA ARG A 116 -6.63 5.72 -26.16
C ARG A 116 -7.41 4.84 -27.15
N PRO A 117 -7.85 3.63 -26.79
CA PRO A 117 -8.70 2.86 -27.68
C PRO A 117 -10.02 3.64 -27.86
N PRO A 118 -10.49 3.85 -29.10
CA PRO A 118 -11.81 4.42 -29.32
C PRO A 118 -12.86 3.46 -28.75
N ALA A 119 -13.83 4.02 -28.04
CA ALA A 119 -14.98 3.30 -27.55
C ALA A 119 -15.76 2.68 -28.72
N GLY A 120 -16.03 1.38 -28.64
CA GLY A 120 -17.04 0.71 -29.45
C GLY A 120 -16.52 -0.31 -30.46
N SER A 121 -16.35 -1.55 -30.03
CA SER A 121 -16.81 -2.72 -30.80
C SER A 121 -16.94 -3.91 -29.87
N GLY A 122 -18.19 -4.26 -29.54
CA GLY A 122 -18.48 -5.56 -28.96
C GLY A 122 -18.20 -6.65 -29.99
N ALA A 123 -17.51 -7.70 -29.56
CA ALA A 123 -17.56 -9.00 -30.21
C ALA A 123 -17.38 -10.06 -29.13
N VAL A 124 -18.51 -10.69 -28.84
CA VAL A 124 -18.67 -11.87 -28.01
C VAL A 124 -18.02 -13.05 -28.71
N ALA A 125 -17.18 -13.82 -28.03
CA ALA A 125 -16.81 -15.17 -28.46
C ALA A 125 -16.57 -16.04 -27.22
N GLU A 126 -17.66 -16.65 -26.78
CA GLU A 126 -17.73 -17.76 -25.85
C GLU A 126 -17.12 -19.01 -26.52
N ALA A 127 -16.18 -19.69 -25.85
CA ALA A 127 -15.89 -21.10 -26.13
C ALA A 127 -15.50 -21.81 -24.83
N ARG A 128 -16.36 -22.76 -24.47
CA ARG A 128 -16.36 -23.53 -23.24
C ARG A 128 -15.40 -24.72 -23.30
N ARG A 129 -14.79 -24.99 -22.13
CA ARG A 129 -14.71 -26.28 -21.41
C ARG A 129 -13.88 -27.45 -21.99
N SER A 130 -12.97 -27.95 -21.14
CA SER A 130 -12.72 -29.35 -20.70
C SER A 130 -11.62 -29.25 -19.61
N GLU A 131 -11.85 -29.30 -18.30
CA GLU A 131 -12.21 -30.43 -17.43
C GLU A 131 -11.33 -31.69 -17.61
N ALA A 132 -10.32 -31.86 -16.74
CA ALA A 132 -10.02 -33.13 -16.06
C ALA A 132 -8.84 -33.03 -15.06
N ALA A 133 -9.05 -33.67 -13.91
CA ALA A 133 -8.09 -34.33 -13.01
C ALA A 133 -7.33 -33.52 -11.93
N ALA A 134 -7.86 -33.61 -10.70
CA ALA A 134 -7.18 -33.35 -9.44
C ALA A 134 -6.28 -34.53 -9.00
N PRO A 135 -5.21 -34.28 -8.22
CA PRO A 135 -4.88 -35.12 -7.04
C PRO A 135 -4.71 -34.33 -5.72
N PRO A 136 -4.57 -35.00 -4.54
CA PRO A 136 -4.99 -34.53 -3.21
C PRO A 136 -4.01 -33.60 -2.43
N PRO A 137 -4.40 -33.09 -1.24
CA PRO A 137 -3.66 -32.08 -0.49
C PRO A 137 -2.54 -32.69 0.37
N GLU A 138 -1.31 -32.25 0.14
CA GLU A 138 -0.20 -32.50 1.07
C GLU A 138 -0.17 -31.46 2.20
N ALA A 139 0.14 -32.00 3.38
CA ALA A 139 0.11 -31.39 4.70
C ALA A 139 1.23 -30.33 4.89
N PRO A 140 1.22 -29.57 6.01
CA PRO A 140 2.02 -28.35 6.15
C PRO A 140 3.51 -28.67 6.27
N PRO A 141 4.40 -27.87 5.65
CA PRO A 141 5.83 -28.02 5.89
C PRO A 141 6.13 -27.61 7.34
N GLY A 142 6.59 -28.60 8.09
CA GLY A 142 7.04 -28.47 9.46
C GLY A 142 8.26 -27.56 9.60
N ASP A 143 8.47 -27.22 10.87
CA ASP A 143 9.62 -26.53 11.43
C ASP A 143 10.94 -26.89 10.73
N GLN A 144 11.53 -25.90 10.08
CA GLN A 144 12.98 -25.84 9.90
C GLN A 144 13.54 -24.76 10.83
N PRO A 145 14.55 -25.07 11.66
CA PRO A 145 15.11 -24.12 12.61
C PRO A 145 15.94 -23.09 11.84
N ALA A 146 15.44 -21.86 11.76
CA ALA A 146 16.19 -20.71 11.28
C ALA A 146 17.28 -20.35 12.31
N ALA A 147 18.47 -20.93 12.13
CA ALA A 147 19.68 -20.46 12.77
C ALA A 147 19.90 -18.98 12.41
N GLY A 148 20.08 -18.13 13.42
CA GLY A 148 20.60 -16.77 13.24
C GLY A 148 19.62 -15.60 13.38
N ARG A 149 18.43 -15.78 13.97
CA ARG A 149 17.66 -14.64 14.49
C ARG A 149 17.99 -14.46 15.96
N GLU A 150 18.56 -13.31 16.32
CA GLU A 150 18.69 -12.89 17.72
C GLU A 150 17.33 -13.09 18.41
N ARG A 151 17.32 -13.97 19.40
CA ARG A 151 16.10 -14.42 20.06
C ARG A 151 15.54 -13.20 20.77
N ARG A 152 14.31 -12.79 20.42
CA ARG A 152 13.58 -11.77 21.18
C ARG A 152 13.58 -12.24 22.65
N PRO A 153 14.08 -11.41 23.59
CA PRO A 153 14.11 -11.80 25.00
C PRO A 153 12.69 -12.16 25.42
N SER A 154 12.57 -13.32 26.07
CA SER A 154 11.29 -13.81 26.59
C SER A 154 10.86 -12.94 27.77
N GLU A 155 9.58 -12.98 28.15
CA GLU A 155 9.08 -12.26 29.34
C GLU A 155 9.89 -12.61 30.60
N THR A 156 10.38 -13.85 30.68
CA THR A 156 11.23 -14.32 31.78
C THR A 156 12.61 -13.65 31.77
N ASP A 157 13.19 -13.40 30.59
CA ASP A 157 14.47 -12.71 30.44
C ASP A 157 14.35 -11.21 30.79
N LEU A 158 13.21 -10.60 30.48
CA LEU A 158 12.91 -9.21 30.84
C LEU A 158 12.71 -9.06 32.35
N ALA A 159 11.95 -9.97 32.98
CA ALA A 159 11.73 -9.96 34.43
C ALA A 159 13.05 -10.10 35.23
N ALA A 160 13.98 -10.93 34.74
CA ALA A 160 15.31 -11.07 35.35
C ALA A 160 16.15 -9.79 35.25
N GLN A 161 16.07 -9.08 34.12
CA GLN A 161 16.76 -7.80 33.92
C GLN A 161 16.18 -6.69 34.80
N GLU A 162 14.85 -6.64 34.94
CA GLU A 162 14.16 -5.69 35.82
C GLU A 162 14.53 -5.91 37.29
N ALA A 163 14.58 -7.16 37.76
CA ALA A 163 14.98 -7.48 39.12
C ALA A 163 16.43 -7.05 39.42
N ALA A 164 17.36 -7.32 38.50
CA ALA A 164 18.76 -6.90 38.63
C ALA A 164 18.91 -5.37 38.67
N TYR A 165 18.13 -4.65 37.86
CA TYR A 165 18.13 -3.19 37.84
C TYR A 165 17.57 -2.59 39.15
N LEU A 166 16.50 -3.18 39.69
CA LEU A 166 15.91 -2.75 40.97
C LEU A 166 16.87 -2.99 42.14
N GLU A 167 17.59 -4.11 42.16
CA GLU A 167 18.63 -4.36 43.17
C GLU A 167 19.77 -3.34 43.10
N GLU A 168 20.18 -2.93 41.91
CA GLU A 168 21.21 -1.90 41.74
C GLU A 168 20.73 -0.53 42.27
N LEU A 169 19.48 -0.16 42.00
CA LEU A 169 18.85 1.04 42.54
C LEU A 169 18.75 1.03 44.07
N VAL A 170 18.39 -0.12 44.67
CA VAL A 170 18.38 -0.29 46.12
C VAL A 170 19.79 -0.17 46.69
N ARG A 171 20.79 -0.72 46.00
CA ARG A 171 22.20 -0.64 46.42
C ARG A 171 22.74 0.79 46.35
N ARG A 172 22.38 1.56 45.31
CA ARG A 172 22.75 2.97 45.17
C ARG A 172 22.07 3.83 46.24
N SER A 173 20.77 3.66 46.43
CA SER A 173 20.02 4.42 47.46
C SER A 173 20.49 4.13 48.89
N ARG A 174 20.98 2.91 49.16
CA ARG A 174 21.62 2.58 50.45
C ARG A 174 23.01 3.18 50.61
N ARG A 175 23.77 3.35 49.52
CA ARG A 175 25.08 4.03 49.53
C ARG A 175 24.96 5.54 49.70
N GLU A 176 23.89 6.15 49.20
CA GLU A 176 23.65 7.59 49.33
C GLU A 176 23.08 7.99 50.71
N ARG A 177 22.61 7.01 51.49
CA ARG A 177 22.04 7.21 52.84
C ARG A 177 23.00 6.85 53.98
N ALA A 178 24.22 6.39 53.68
CA ALA A 178 25.27 6.06 54.64
C ALA A 178 26.38 7.12 54.58
#